data_AF-A0A7S2Q192-F1
#
_entry.id   AF-A0A7S2Q192-F1
#
_cell.length_a   1.000
_cell.length_b   1.000
_cell.length_c   1.000
_cell.angle_alpha   90.00
_cell.angle_beta   90.00
_cell.angle_gamma   90.00
#
_symmetry.space_group_name_H-M   'P 1'
#
loop_
_entity.id
_entity.type
_entity.pdbx_description
1 polymer ?
#
loop_
_entity_poly.entity_id
_entity_poly.type
_entity_poly.pdbx_seq_one_letter_code
_entity_poly.pdbx_strand_id
1 'polypeptide(L)'
;VEKYVEELKAFNVGYDKKERAAKQLKELSQKGDAQPEALNGLIEEGLKGAYFVQTIAVEAMHFGGVVGVTALANAMDKGVFGSKTVRQHAVRQLMWIGNNAENVMALRSLSLSPLTKVIHEEKVDDIRETAAEALVASVDWSHDRYVKHLAQALEKDKQSRVRWHAAKGLFEIASNNPEMALESFKVTIKATTKALEDSDSMNIYAVDTLATIGGTSAEEDARWEALKSLAEALPNEKLKEDTRARVAKALGDIGDHKFLGILAKAVRGHLIANSLGR
;
A
#
# COMPACT_ATOMS: atom_id res chain seq x y z
N VAL A 1 -1.21 -36.49 -0.01
CA VAL A 1 -1.83 -35.19 -0.32
C VAL A 1 -3.33 -35.34 -0.52
N GLU A 2 -3.80 -36.10 -1.53
CA GLU A 2 -5.25 -36.34 -1.78
C GLU A 2 -6.05 -36.77 -0.55
N LYS A 3 -5.51 -37.70 0.25
CA LYS A 3 -6.12 -38.13 1.53
C LYS A 3 -6.47 -36.95 2.45
N TYR A 4 -5.57 -35.97 2.59
CA TYR A 4 -5.77 -34.83 3.49
C TYR A 4 -6.76 -33.81 2.93
N VAL A 5 -6.81 -33.69 1.60
CA VAL A 5 -7.79 -32.88 0.90
C VAL A 5 -9.20 -33.46 1.08
N GLU A 6 -9.35 -34.77 0.93
CA GLU A 6 -10.63 -35.46 1.15
C GLU A 6 -11.07 -35.38 2.62
N GLU A 7 -10.13 -35.47 3.58
CA GLU A 7 -10.42 -35.26 5.00
C GLU A 7 -10.89 -33.82 5.31
N LEU A 8 -10.41 -32.81 4.59
CA LEU A 8 -10.87 -31.42 4.73
C LEU A 8 -12.23 -31.17 4.07
N LYS A 9 -12.49 -31.81 2.92
CA LYS A 9 -13.76 -31.72 2.18
C LYS A 9 -14.93 -32.40 2.88
N ALA A 10 -14.65 -33.43 3.67
CA ALA A 10 -15.71 -34.21 4.31
C ALA A 10 -16.43 -33.39 5.41
N PHE A 11 -17.67 -32.99 5.10
CA PHE A 11 -18.51 -32.12 5.93
C PHE A 11 -18.74 -32.65 7.37
N ASN A 12 -18.75 -33.97 7.55
CA ASN A 12 -18.96 -34.66 8.83
C ASN A 12 -17.67 -34.98 9.61
N VAL A 13 -16.53 -34.46 9.18
CA VAL A 13 -15.25 -34.70 9.87
C VAL A 13 -15.10 -33.73 11.04
N GLY A 14 -14.97 -34.28 12.25
CA GLY A 14 -14.78 -33.52 13.49
C GLY A 14 -13.54 -32.62 13.45
N TYR A 15 -13.59 -31.54 14.24
CA TYR A 15 -12.58 -30.48 14.32
C TYR A 15 -11.14 -31.01 14.37
N ASP A 16 -10.85 -32.01 15.22
CA ASP A 16 -9.51 -32.57 15.43
C ASP A 16 -8.88 -33.15 14.14
N LYS A 17 -9.70 -33.73 13.27
CA LYS A 17 -9.24 -34.29 12.01
C LYS A 17 -8.95 -33.18 10.98
N LYS A 18 -9.77 -32.13 10.94
CA LYS A 18 -9.51 -30.95 10.09
C LYS A 18 -8.24 -30.22 10.54
N GLU A 19 -8.03 -30.08 11.84
CA GLU A 19 -6.79 -29.52 12.40
C GLU A 19 -5.56 -30.35 12.03
N ARG A 20 -5.63 -31.68 12.18
CA ARG A 20 -4.53 -32.58 11.81
C ARG A 20 -4.17 -32.48 10.33
N ALA A 21 -5.18 -32.51 9.46
CA ALA A 21 -4.99 -32.37 8.01
C ALA A 21 -4.34 -31.02 7.65
N ALA A 22 -4.79 -29.92 8.28
CA ALA A 22 -4.19 -28.59 8.07
C ALA A 22 -2.72 -28.55 8.51
N LYS A 23 -2.37 -29.11 9.68
CA LYS A 23 -0.98 -29.18 10.16
C LYS A 23 -0.08 -29.97 9.21
N GLN A 24 -0.56 -31.10 8.71
CA GLN A 24 0.20 -31.93 7.77
C GLN A 24 0.38 -31.24 6.41
N LEU A 25 -0.61 -30.48 5.94
CA LEU A 25 -0.45 -29.66 4.73
C LEU A 25 0.55 -28.53 4.93
N LYS A 26 0.58 -27.89 6.10
CA LYS A 26 1.62 -26.91 6.44
C LYS A 26 3.01 -27.53 6.39
N GLU A 27 3.21 -28.70 7.02
CA GLU A 27 4.48 -29.42 7.00
C GLU A 27 4.92 -29.80 5.58
N LEU A 28 3.97 -30.27 4.75
CA LEU A 28 4.25 -30.58 3.34
C LEU A 28 4.61 -29.33 2.55
N SER A 29 3.93 -28.21 2.80
CA SER A 29 4.23 -26.96 2.12
C SER A 29 5.60 -26.40 2.51
N GLN A 30 6.00 -26.54 3.77
CA GLN A 30 7.35 -26.18 4.23
C GLN A 30 8.46 -26.98 3.56
N LYS A 31 8.14 -28.20 3.10
CA LYS A 31 9.07 -29.07 2.34
C LYS A 31 9.03 -28.82 0.83
N GLY A 32 8.10 -28.00 0.34
CA GLY A 32 7.87 -27.78 -1.10
C GLY A 32 7.02 -28.87 -1.78
N ASP A 33 6.45 -29.80 -1.02
CA ASP A 33 5.71 -30.96 -1.54
C ASP A 33 4.19 -30.74 -1.65
N ALA A 34 3.71 -29.56 -1.26
CA ALA A 34 2.28 -29.24 -1.29
C ALA A 34 1.79 -29.00 -2.72
N GLN A 35 0.84 -29.81 -3.17
CA GLN A 35 0.22 -29.67 -4.50
C GLN A 35 -0.81 -28.53 -4.52
N PRO A 36 -0.99 -27.83 -5.66
CA PRO A 36 -1.99 -26.77 -5.85
C PRO A 36 -3.40 -27.15 -5.45
N GLU A 37 -3.82 -28.37 -5.79
CA GLU A 37 -5.15 -28.89 -5.54
C GLU A 37 -5.42 -29.01 -4.03
N ALA A 38 -4.37 -29.25 -3.25
CA ALA A 38 -4.48 -29.35 -1.81
C ALA A 38 -4.56 -28.00 -1.11
N LEU A 39 -3.81 -27.03 -1.60
CA LEU A 39 -3.91 -25.65 -1.14
C LEU A 39 -5.27 -25.03 -1.53
N ASN A 40 -5.79 -25.35 -2.72
CA ASN A 40 -7.14 -24.95 -3.14
C ASN A 40 -8.24 -25.67 -2.36
N GLY A 41 -8.07 -26.95 -2.01
CA GLY A 41 -9.00 -27.69 -1.16
C GLY A 41 -9.17 -27.10 0.24
N LEU A 42 -8.12 -26.45 0.79
CA LEU A 42 -8.24 -25.66 2.02
C LEU A 42 -9.23 -24.50 1.83
N ILE A 43 -9.24 -23.84 0.67
CA ILE A 43 -10.07 -22.68 0.38
C ILE A 43 -11.56 -23.03 0.36
N GLU A 44 -11.90 -24.13 -0.29
CA GLU A 44 -13.30 -24.46 -0.58
C GLU A 44 -14.05 -25.01 0.65
N GLU A 45 -13.36 -25.77 1.51
CA GLU A 45 -13.99 -26.51 2.62
C GLU A 45 -13.28 -26.36 3.97
N GLY A 46 -11.96 -26.13 3.99
CA GLY A 46 -11.18 -25.91 5.22
C GLY A 46 -11.40 -24.53 5.86
N LEU A 47 -11.66 -23.51 5.04
CA LEU A 47 -11.83 -22.12 5.49
C LEU A 47 -13.26 -21.79 5.95
N LYS A 48 -14.24 -22.66 5.71
CA LYS A 48 -15.59 -22.57 6.32
C LYS A 48 -15.62 -23.06 7.79
N GLY A 49 -14.45 -23.30 8.40
CA GLY A 49 -14.30 -23.86 9.74
C GLY A 49 -13.78 -22.89 10.80
N ALA A 50 -13.40 -23.44 11.95
CA ALA A 50 -12.91 -22.70 13.11
C ALA A 50 -11.61 -21.90 12.85
N TYR A 51 -11.47 -20.79 13.57
CA TYR A 51 -10.35 -19.83 13.50
C TYR A 51 -8.96 -20.46 13.36
N PHE A 52 -8.68 -21.50 14.15
CA PHE A 52 -7.36 -22.14 14.20
C PHE A 52 -7.02 -22.87 12.89
N VAL A 53 -7.99 -23.55 12.28
CA VAL A 53 -7.82 -24.24 10.99
C VAL A 53 -7.56 -23.22 9.88
N GLN A 54 -8.25 -22.08 9.90
CA GLN A 54 -8.02 -21.01 8.93
C GLN A 54 -6.61 -20.40 9.06
N THR A 55 -6.11 -20.27 10.28
CA THR A 55 -4.76 -19.73 10.53
C THR A 55 -3.69 -20.67 9.98
N ILE A 56 -3.80 -21.98 10.27
CA ILE A 56 -2.85 -22.98 9.74
C ILE A 56 -2.92 -23.05 8.21
N ALA A 57 -4.11 -22.90 7.62
CA ALA A 57 -4.27 -22.87 6.17
C ALA A 57 -3.53 -21.68 5.54
N VAL A 58 -3.63 -20.48 6.13
CA VAL A 58 -2.89 -19.29 5.68
C VAL A 58 -1.37 -19.52 5.77
N GLU A 59 -0.89 -20.14 6.85
CA GLU A 59 0.53 -20.48 6.99
C GLU A 59 0.98 -21.53 5.97
N ALA A 60 0.16 -22.54 5.67
CA ALA A 60 0.46 -23.52 4.62
C ALA A 60 0.57 -22.83 3.25
N MET A 61 -0.36 -21.93 2.92
CA MET A 61 -0.31 -21.14 1.69
C MET A 61 0.93 -20.25 1.61
N HIS A 62 1.38 -19.69 2.72
CA HIS A 62 2.60 -18.88 2.74
C HIS A 62 3.84 -19.66 2.27
N PHE A 63 4.00 -20.91 2.71
CA PHE A 63 5.14 -21.74 2.31
C PHE A 63 4.99 -22.36 0.91
N GLY A 64 3.83 -22.20 0.25
CA GLY A 64 3.53 -22.84 -1.03
C GLY A 64 4.07 -22.14 -2.27
N GLY A 65 4.94 -21.13 -2.11
CA GLY A 65 5.48 -20.34 -3.21
C GLY A 65 4.38 -19.69 -4.08
N VAL A 66 4.51 -19.77 -5.41
CA VAL A 66 3.57 -19.12 -6.37
C VAL A 66 2.16 -19.67 -6.23
N VAL A 67 2.05 -20.98 -6.07
CA VAL A 67 0.79 -21.69 -5.90
C VAL A 67 0.12 -21.25 -4.59
N GLY A 68 0.91 -21.16 -3.53
CA GLY A 68 0.49 -20.68 -2.23
C GLY A 68 -0.03 -19.25 -2.22
N VAL A 69 0.68 -18.31 -2.85
CA VAL A 69 0.20 -16.92 -3.02
C VAL A 69 -1.09 -16.87 -3.80
N THR A 70 -1.20 -17.64 -4.88
CA THR A 70 -2.41 -17.68 -5.71
C THR A 70 -3.60 -18.23 -4.91
N ALA A 71 -3.38 -19.27 -4.12
CA ALA A 71 -4.38 -19.82 -3.22
C ALA A 71 -4.82 -18.79 -2.16
N LEU A 72 -3.85 -18.08 -1.55
CA LEU A 72 -4.11 -17.05 -0.54
C LEU A 72 -4.92 -15.88 -1.14
N ALA A 73 -4.52 -15.39 -2.31
CA ALA A 73 -5.21 -14.37 -3.08
C ALA A 73 -6.67 -14.77 -3.37
N ASN A 74 -6.88 -15.98 -3.89
CA ASN A 74 -8.21 -16.50 -4.18
C ASN A 74 -9.08 -16.64 -2.93
N ALA A 75 -8.50 -17.04 -1.80
CA ALA A 75 -9.20 -17.12 -0.53
C ALA A 75 -9.68 -15.73 -0.06
N MET A 76 -8.80 -14.73 -0.14
CA MET A 76 -9.16 -13.34 0.19
C MET A 76 -10.28 -12.82 -0.72
N ASP A 77 -10.19 -13.08 -2.02
CA ASP A 77 -11.19 -12.67 -3.00
C ASP A 77 -12.56 -13.28 -2.79
N LYS A 78 -12.60 -14.55 -2.40
CA LYS A 78 -13.84 -15.28 -2.08
C LYS A 78 -14.40 -14.92 -0.70
N GLY A 79 -13.70 -14.10 0.09
CA GLY A 79 -14.14 -13.67 1.42
C GLY A 79 -14.26 -14.82 2.44
N VAL A 80 -13.53 -15.92 2.23
CA VAL A 80 -13.67 -17.15 3.04
C VAL A 80 -13.10 -17.01 4.46
N PHE A 81 -12.25 -16.00 4.69
CA PHE A 81 -11.67 -15.71 6.00
C PHE A 81 -12.66 -14.92 6.87
N GLY A 82 -13.44 -15.64 7.69
CA GLY A 82 -14.47 -15.04 8.54
C GLY A 82 -13.93 -14.14 9.66
N SER A 83 -12.76 -14.46 10.23
CA SER A 83 -12.17 -13.71 11.33
C SER A 83 -11.29 -12.54 10.86
N LYS A 84 -11.43 -11.38 11.52
CA LYS A 84 -10.53 -10.22 11.35
C LYS A 84 -9.06 -10.63 11.45
N THR A 85 -8.72 -11.40 12.48
CA THR A 85 -7.32 -11.79 12.75
C THR A 85 -6.76 -12.69 11.64
N VAL A 86 -7.58 -13.57 11.07
CA VAL A 86 -7.16 -14.41 9.94
C VAL A 86 -6.94 -13.58 8.68
N ARG A 87 -7.84 -12.63 8.39
CA ARG A 87 -7.67 -11.69 7.27
C ARG A 87 -6.41 -10.84 7.43
N GLN A 88 -6.15 -10.30 8.62
CA GLN A 88 -4.90 -9.59 8.93
C GLN A 88 -3.68 -10.49 8.74
N HIS A 89 -3.76 -11.74 9.20
CA HIS A 89 -2.67 -12.69 9.02
C HIS A 89 -2.41 -12.97 7.54
N ALA A 90 -3.46 -13.19 6.74
CA ALA A 90 -3.35 -13.36 5.29
C ALA A 90 -2.67 -12.16 4.60
N VAL A 91 -3.08 -10.92 4.94
CA VAL A 91 -2.44 -9.70 4.43
C VAL A 91 -0.96 -9.64 4.82
N ARG A 92 -0.61 -9.97 6.07
CA ARG A 92 0.80 -10.01 6.50
C ARG A 92 1.62 -11.10 5.80
N GLN A 93 1.01 -12.22 5.45
CA GLN A 93 1.70 -13.23 4.65
C GLN A 93 1.95 -12.75 3.23
N LEU A 94 0.99 -12.07 2.60
CA LEU A 94 1.22 -11.42 1.29
C LEU A 94 2.37 -10.42 1.35
N MET A 95 2.43 -9.60 2.42
CA MET A 95 3.55 -8.68 2.67
C MET A 95 4.88 -9.41 2.77
N TRP A 96 4.95 -10.46 3.61
CA TRP A 96 6.20 -11.19 3.82
C TRP A 96 6.69 -11.82 2.51
N ILE A 97 5.77 -12.37 1.71
CA ILE A 97 6.12 -12.97 0.42
C ILE A 97 6.57 -11.91 -0.57
N GLY A 98 5.93 -10.74 -0.61
CA GLY A 98 6.37 -9.60 -1.41
C GLY A 98 7.81 -9.16 -1.08
N ASN A 99 8.13 -9.09 0.22
CA ASN A 99 9.41 -8.61 0.72
C ASN A 99 10.55 -9.63 0.56
N ASN A 100 10.29 -10.90 0.83
CA ASN A 100 11.32 -11.95 0.95
C ASN A 100 11.41 -12.88 -0.29
N ALA A 101 10.61 -12.63 -1.33
CA ALA A 101 10.79 -13.33 -2.59
C ALA A 101 12.09 -12.86 -3.26
N GLU A 102 13.23 -13.45 -2.88
CA GLU A 102 14.53 -13.26 -3.54
C GLU A 102 14.49 -13.62 -5.03
N ASN A 103 13.43 -14.28 -5.54
CA ASN A 103 13.47 -14.86 -6.88
C ASN A 103 12.20 -14.88 -7.74
N VAL A 104 11.13 -14.12 -7.48
CA VAL A 104 10.10 -14.01 -8.53
C VAL A 104 9.37 -12.66 -8.51
N MET A 105 9.65 -11.81 -9.49
CA MET A 105 8.75 -10.70 -9.86
C MET A 105 7.29 -11.16 -9.96
N ALA A 106 7.05 -12.41 -10.36
CA ALA A 106 5.72 -13.00 -10.40
C ALA A 106 5.04 -13.10 -9.02
N LEU A 107 5.77 -13.45 -7.94
CA LEU A 107 5.21 -13.52 -6.59
C LEU A 107 4.79 -12.13 -6.08
N ARG A 108 5.66 -11.14 -6.30
CA ARG A 108 5.34 -9.75 -6.01
C ARG A 108 4.11 -9.33 -6.79
N SER A 109 4.09 -9.55 -8.10
CA SER A 109 2.95 -9.24 -8.98
C SER A 109 1.64 -9.88 -8.55
N LEU A 110 1.67 -11.14 -8.12
CA LEU A 110 0.49 -11.88 -7.66
C LEU A 110 -0.07 -11.35 -6.33
N SER A 111 0.78 -10.79 -5.48
CA SER A 111 0.32 -10.19 -4.21
C SER A 111 -0.38 -8.83 -4.39
N LEU A 112 -0.21 -8.18 -5.55
CA LEU A 112 -0.65 -6.80 -5.75
C LEU A 112 -2.16 -6.66 -5.83
N SER A 113 -2.79 -7.44 -6.72
CA SER A 113 -4.24 -7.38 -6.93
C SER A 113 -5.02 -7.65 -5.64
N PRO A 114 -4.66 -8.67 -4.82
CA PRO A 114 -5.28 -8.88 -3.52
C PRO A 114 -5.06 -7.71 -2.56
N LEU A 115 -3.85 -7.17 -2.46
CA LEU A 115 -3.55 -6.07 -1.54
C LEU A 115 -4.31 -4.79 -1.92
N THR A 116 -4.34 -4.42 -3.20
CA THR A 116 -5.06 -3.22 -3.65
C THR A 116 -6.56 -3.38 -3.45
N LYS A 117 -7.11 -4.56 -3.68
CA LYS A 117 -8.51 -4.85 -3.39
C LYS A 117 -8.84 -4.70 -1.92
N VAL A 118 -8.01 -5.23 -1.01
CA VAL A 118 -8.20 -5.06 0.43
C VAL A 118 -8.21 -3.58 0.83
N ILE A 119 -7.29 -2.78 0.28
CA ILE A 119 -7.23 -1.33 0.53
C ILE A 119 -8.53 -0.61 0.11
N HIS A 120 -9.25 -1.09 -0.91
CA HIS A 120 -10.46 -0.40 -1.39
C HIS A 120 -11.77 -0.98 -0.84
N GLU A 121 -11.83 -2.29 -0.58
CA GLU A 121 -13.10 -2.99 -0.35
C GLU A 121 -13.29 -3.48 1.09
N GLU A 122 -12.20 -3.63 1.86
CA GLU A 122 -12.31 -4.19 3.21
C GLU A 122 -12.96 -3.19 4.18
N LYS A 123 -13.93 -3.68 4.95
CA LYS A 123 -14.72 -2.85 5.88
C LYS A 123 -13.97 -2.54 7.16
N VAL A 124 -13.03 -3.40 7.55
CA VAL A 124 -12.24 -3.25 8.77
C VAL A 124 -10.99 -2.40 8.50
N ASP A 125 -10.99 -1.25 9.14
CA ASP A 125 -9.97 -0.20 9.04
C ASP A 125 -8.54 -0.70 9.28
N ASP A 126 -8.29 -1.44 10.36
CA ASP A 126 -6.97 -2.00 10.67
C ASP A 126 -6.45 -2.97 9.59
N ILE A 127 -7.35 -3.65 8.86
CA ILE A 127 -6.95 -4.57 7.78
C ILE A 127 -6.54 -3.75 6.57
N ARG A 128 -7.27 -2.68 6.25
CA ARG A 128 -6.88 -1.73 5.19
C ARG A 128 -5.55 -1.07 5.50
N GLU A 129 -5.31 -0.69 6.75
CA GLU A 129 -4.01 -0.14 7.21
C GLU A 129 -2.89 -1.15 6.98
N THR A 130 -3.08 -2.39 7.44
CA THR A 130 -2.10 -3.47 7.24
C THR A 130 -1.84 -3.73 5.75
N ALA A 131 -2.87 -3.62 4.90
CA ALA A 131 -2.72 -3.82 3.46
C ALA A 131 -2.00 -2.65 2.78
N ALA A 132 -2.24 -1.41 3.22
CA ALA A 132 -1.50 -0.25 2.75
C ALA A 132 -0.02 -0.33 3.16
N GLU A 133 0.27 -0.68 4.41
CA GLU A 133 1.63 -0.96 4.89
C GLU A 133 2.30 -2.07 4.08
N ALA A 134 1.58 -3.19 3.86
CA ALA A 134 2.06 -4.31 3.07
C ALA A 134 2.38 -3.91 1.64
N LEU A 135 1.51 -3.12 1.01
CA LEU A 135 1.70 -2.65 -0.35
C LEU A 135 2.98 -1.83 -0.45
N VAL A 136 3.21 -0.90 0.49
CA VAL A 136 4.44 -0.09 0.59
C VAL A 136 5.69 -0.97 0.74
N ALA A 137 5.66 -1.94 1.66
CA ALA A 137 6.82 -2.80 1.87
C ALA A 137 7.14 -3.70 0.66
N SER A 138 6.11 -4.11 -0.08
CA SER A 138 6.21 -5.06 -1.20
C SER A 138 6.58 -4.40 -2.54
N VAL A 139 6.74 -3.07 -2.59
CA VAL A 139 6.98 -2.35 -3.85
C VAL A 139 8.38 -2.65 -4.38
N ASP A 140 8.43 -3.29 -5.54
CA ASP A 140 9.53 -3.05 -6.48
C ASP A 140 9.39 -1.62 -7.00
N TRP A 141 10.21 -0.71 -6.44
CA TRP A 141 10.11 0.74 -6.62
C TRP A 141 10.22 1.20 -8.08
N SER A 142 10.63 0.31 -8.98
CA SER A 142 10.69 0.52 -10.42
C SER A 142 9.33 0.58 -11.14
N HIS A 143 8.21 0.23 -10.48
CA HIS A 143 6.92 0.07 -11.16
C HIS A 143 5.83 1.04 -10.68
N ASP A 144 5.33 1.84 -11.62
CA ASP A 144 4.23 2.81 -11.49
C ASP A 144 2.84 2.20 -11.20
N ARG A 145 2.73 0.87 -11.31
CA ARG A 145 1.50 0.07 -11.18
C ARG A 145 0.70 0.33 -9.88
N TYR A 146 1.35 0.83 -8.83
CA TYR A 146 0.74 1.07 -7.51
C TYR A 146 0.21 2.48 -7.32
N VAL A 147 0.71 3.43 -8.11
CA VAL A 147 0.52 4.86 -7.88
C VAL A 147 -0.96 5.20 -7.84
N LYS A 148 -1.75 4.66 -8.77
CA LYS A 148 -3.20 4.89 -8.81
C LYS A 148 -3.91 4.40 -7.54
N HIS A 149 -3.55 3.23 -7.02
CA HIS A 149 -4.20 2.66 -5.84
C HIS A 149 -3.79 3.39 -4.56
N LEU A 150 -2.51 3.75 -4.42
CA LEU A 150 -2.02 4.56 -3.31
C LEU A 150 -2.61 5.97 -3.35
N ALA A 151 -2.65 6.62 -4.51
CA ALA A 151 -3.27 7.93 -4.68
C ALA A 151 -4.78 7.91 -4.33
N GLN A 152 -5.50 6.87 -4.76
CA GLN A 152 -6.90 6.69 -4.38
C GLN A 152 -7.08 6.48 -2.87
N ALA A 153 -6.23 5.65 -2.24
CA ALA A 153 -6.28 5.42 -0.81
C ALA A 153 -5.98 6.70 -0.02
N LEU A 154 -4.96 7.46 -0.44
CA LEU A 154 -4.62 8.77 0.11
C LEU A 154 -5.79 9.76 0.00
N GLU A 155 -6.46 9.81 -1.14
CA GLU A 155 -7.53 10.77 -1.38
C GLU A 155 -8.86 10.40 -0.71
N LYS A 156 -9.19 9.11 -0.64
CA LYS A 156 -10.57 8.66 -0.39
C LYS A 156 -10.74 7.81 0.87
N ASP A 157 -9.68 7.21 1.42
CA ASP A 157 -9.87 6.40 2.63
C ASP A 157 -10.24 7.31 3.80
N LYS A 158 -11.26 6.93 4.57
CA LYS A 158 -11.72 7.66 5.75
C LYS A 158 -10.71 7.61 6.91
N GLN A 159 -9.81 6.62 6.93
CA GLN A 159 -8.86 6.40 8.01
C GLN A 159 -7.51 7.05 7.75
N SER A 160 -7.10 7.92 8.68
CA SER A 160 -5.85 8.67 8.59
C SER A 160 -4.62 7.79 8.50
N ARG A 161 -4.61 6.63 9.17
CA ARG A 161 -3.49 5.66 9.10
C ARG A 161 -3.35 5.03 7.71
N VAL A 162 -4.46 4.65 7.06
CA VAL A 162 -4.43 4.13 5.68
C VAL A 162 -3.87 5.19 4.74
N ARG A 163 -4.38 6.42 4.86
CA ARG A 163 -3.89 7.54 4.05
C ARG A 163 -2.42 7.86 4.34
N TRP A 164 -1.97 7.75 5.59
CA TRP A 164 -0.56 7.95 5.99
C TRP A 164 0.37 6.94 5.30
N HIS A 165 0.03 5.65 5.32
CA HIS A 165 0.80 4.63 4.61
C HIS A 165 0.78 4.88 3.10
N ALA A 166 -0.36 5.30 2.54
CA ALA A 166 -0.45 5.63 1.13
C ALA A 166 0.48 6.80 0.74
N ALA A 167 0.52 7.87 1.54
CA ALA A 167 1.42 9.00 1.33
C ALA A 167 2.90 8.58 1.43
N LYS A 168 3.24 7.75 2.43
CA LYS A 168 4.60 7.19 2.57
C LYS A 168 4.98 6.34 1.34
N GLY A 169 4.07 5.52 0.83
CA GLY A 169 4.31 4.72 -0.37
C GLY A 169 4.59 5.55 -1.61
N LEU A 170 3.80 6.60 -1.83
CA LEU A 170 4.02 7.53 -2.95
C LEU A 170 5.37 8.25 -2.83
N PHE A 171 5.75 8.66 -1.62
CA PHE A 171 7.08 9.23 -1.35
C PHE A 171 8.21 8.25 -1.69
N GLU A 172 8.11 7.00 -1.23
CA GLU A 172 9.14 5.98 -1.48
C GLU A 172 9.24 5.62 -2.96
N ILE A 173 8.11 5.57 -3.69
CA ILE A 173 8.12 5.42 -5.16
C ILE A 173 8.84 6.60 -5.82
N ALA A 174 8.43 7.83 -5.52
CA ALA A 174 9.04 9.02 -6.14
C ALA A 174 10.55 9.13 -5.85
N SER A 175 10.97 8.74 -4.64
CA SER A 175 12.38 8.83 -4.21
C SER A 175 13.27 7.81 -4.88
N ASN A 176 12.72 6.65 -5.23
CA ASN A 176 13.47 5.55 -5.86
C ASN A 176 13.23 5.46 -7.37
N ASN A 177 12.34 6.27 -7.95
CA ASN A 177 12.01 6.26 -9.37
C ASN A 177 11.87 7.68 -9.96
N PRO A 178 13.00 8.39 -10.15
CA PRO A 178 13.01 9.73 -10.74
C PRO A 178 12.57 9.75 -12.22
N GLU A 179 12.55 8.59 -12.88
CA GLU A 179 12.10 8.39 -14.27
C GLU A 179 10.67 7.82 -14.35
N MET A 180 9.90 7.90 -13.25
CA MET A 180 8.51 7.48 -13.24
C MET A 180 7.72 8.17 -14.36
N ALA A 181 6.79 7.46 -15.00
CA ALA A 181 5.98 8.01 -16.07
C ALA A 181 5.26 9.32 -15.63
N LEU A 182 5.24 10.32 -16.51
CA LEU A 182 4.63 11.63 -16.26
C LEU A 182 3.20 11.54 -15.70
N GLU A 183 2.39 10.61 -16.20
CA GLU A 183 1.02 10.42 -15.72
C GLU A 183 0.97 9.98 -14.24
N SER A 184 1.91 9.14 -13.83
CA SER A 184 2.06 8.69 -12.45
C SER A 184 2.57 9.82 -11.56
N PHE A 185 3.45 10.69 -12.05
CA PHE A 185 3.79 11.94 -11.34
C PHE A 185 2.56 12.83 -11.17
N LYS A 186 1.76 13.07 -12.21
CA LYS A 186 0.55 13.90 -12.13
C LYS A 186 -0.45 13.38 -11.10
N VAL A 187 -0.69 12.06 -11.09
CA VAL A 187 -1.56 11.42 -10.10
C VAL A 187 -1.01 11.59 -8.68
N THR A 188 0.30 11.40 -8.51
CA THR A 188 0.98 11.56 -7.22
C THR A 188 0.92 12.99 -6.71
N ILE A 189 1.26 13.97 -7.55
CA ILE A 189 1.22 15.40 -7.24
C ILE A 189 -0.20 15.79 -6.85
N LYS A 190 -1.20 15.44 -7.66
CA LYS A 190 -2.60 15.77 -7.35
C LYS A 190 -3.04 15.23 -5.99
N ALA A 191 -2.75 13.96 -5.70
CA ALA A 191 -3.16 13.34 -4.46
C ALA A 191 -2.42 13.92 -3.24
N THR A 192 -1.13 14.20 -3.37
CA THR A 192 -0.31 14.79 -2.29
C THR A 192 -0.62 16.26 -2.06
N THR A 193 -0.86 17.06 -3.11
CA THR A 193 -1.32 18.46 -2.97
C THR A 193 -2.65 18.53 -2.25
N LYS A 194 -3.61 17.68 -2.60
CA LYS A 194 -4.88 17.60 -1.86
C LYS A 194 -4.65 17.17 -0.40
N ALA A 195 -3.78 16.20 -0.16
CA ALA A 195 -3.45 15.76 1.19
C ALA A 195 -2.77 16.87 2.02
N LEU A 196 -2.04 17.81 1.40
CA LEU A 196 -1.52 18.99 2.11
C LEU A 196 -2.64 19.89 2.61
N GLU A 197 -3.70 20.06 1.82
CA GLU A 197 -4.83 20.92 2.20
C GLU A 197 -5.63 20.38 3.40
N ASP A 198 -5.54 19.07 3.66
CA ASP A 198 -6.14 18.43 4.83
C ASP A 198 -5.30 18.69 6.10
N SER A 199 -5.95 18.99 7.23
CA SER A 199 -5.26 19.42 8.47
C SER A 199 -4.62 18.28 9.29
N ASP A 200 -4.54 17.07 8.72
CA ASP A 200 -4.03 15.89 9.40
C ASP A 200 -2.50 15.84 9.42
N SER A 201 -1.94 15.06 10.36
CA SER A 201 -0.49 14.86 10.54
C SER A 201 0.24 14.22 9.33
N MET A 202 -0.43 14.05 8.21
CA MET A 202 0.03 13.41 6.98
C MET A 202 0.80 14.37 6.05
N ASN A 203 0.75 15.67 6.33
CA ASN A 203 1.33 16.72 5.48
C ASN A 203 2.84 16.57 5.28
N ILE A 204 3.53 15.90 6.21
CA ILE A 204 4.97 15.64 6.13
C ILE A 204 5.34 14.86 4.86
N TYR A 205 4.70 13.70 4.61
CA TYR A 205 5.03 12.89 3.43
C TYR A 205 4.53 13.54 2.15
N ALA A 206 3.45 14.31 2.20
CA ALA A 206 2.99 15.06 1.04
C ALA A 206 4.01 16.15 0.63
N VAL A 207 4.55 16.92 1.59
CA VAL A 207 5.63 17.87 1.34
C VAL A 207 6.86 17.14 0.80
N ASP A 208 7.30 16.07 1.45
CA ASP A 208 8.49 15.32 1.04
C ASP A 208 8.34 14.71 -0.36
N THR A 209 7.16 14.18 -0.69
CA THR A 209 6.88 13.64 -2.03
C THR A 209 7.01 14.72 -3.09
N LEU A 210 6.34 15.87 -2.89
CA LEU A 210 6.42 16.98 -3.83
C LEU A 210 7.85 17.55 -3.92
N ALA A 211 8.57 17.59 -2.80
CA ALA A 211 9.95 18.08 -2.75
C ALA A 211 10.89 17.14 -3.54
N THR A 212 10.74 15.83 -3.34
CA THR A 212 11.46 14.82 -4.11
C THR A 212 11.16 14.99 -5.60
N ILE A 213 9.89 15.00 -6.01
CA ILE A 213 9.52 15.15 -7.43
C ILE A 213 10.09 16.47 -8.00
N GLY A 214 9.95 17.58 -7.27
CA GLY A 214 10.48 18.89 -7.66
C GLY A 214 12.01 18.98 -7.70
N GLY A 215 12.71 18.13 -6.96
CA GLY A 215 14.16 18.09 -6.90
C GLY A 215 14.80 17.10 -7.87
N THR A 216 14.16 15.96 -8.13
CA THR A 216 14.80 14.80 -8.78
C THR A 216 14.11 14.31 -10.05
N SER A 217 12.88 14.73 -10.35
CA SER A 217 12.16 14.28 -11.55
C SER A 217 12.90 14.68 -12.83
N ALA A 218 13.10 13.72 -13.74
CA ALA A 218 13.59 13.98 -15.09
C ALA A 218 12.55 14.71 -15.96
N GLU A 219 11.27 14.56 -15.64
CA GLU A 219 10.16 15.23 -16.33
C GLU A 219 10.02 16.68 -15.83
N GLU A 220 10.36 17.66 -16.69
CA GLU A 220 10.32 19.09 -16.34
C GLU A 220 8.91 19.57 -15.95
N ASP A 221 7.88 19.07 -16.63
CA ASP A 221 6.47 19.39 -16.33
C ASP A 221 6.08 18.90 -14.93
N ALA A 222 6.44 17.66 -14.56
CA ALA A 222 6.17 17.12 -13.24
C ALA A 222 6.92 17.90 -12.15
N ARG A 223 8.18 18.23 -12.43
CA ARG A 223 9.03 19.02 -11.55
C ARG A 223 8.42 20.40 -11.29
N TRP A 224 7.95 21.08 -12.34
CA TRP A 224 7.27 22.37 -12.26
C TRP A 224 5.96 22.32 -11.49
N GLU A 225 5.12 21.33 -11.74
CA GLU A 225 3.84 21.24 -11.04
C GLU A 225 4.03 20.91 -9.54
N ALA A 226 5.02 20.11 -9.20
CA ALA A 226 5.36 19.80 -7.80
C ALA A 226 5.89 21.03 -7.05
N LEU A 227 6.82 21.77 -7.66
CA LEU A 227 7.35 23.01 -7.07
C LEU A 227 6.27 24.07 -6.93
N LYS A 228 5.42 24.23 -7.95
CA LYS A 228 4.27 25.15 -7.91
C LYS A 228 3.33 24.81 -6.76
N SER A 229 3.00 23.53 -6.58
CA SER A 229 2.16 23.07 -5.46
C SER A 229 2.78 23.44 -4.10
N LEU A 230 4.10 23.27 -3.93
CA LEU A 230 4.81 23.70 -2.72
C LEU A 230 4.77 25.22 -2.53
N ALA A 231 4.97 26.02 -3.58
CA ALA A 231 4.91 27.48 -3.46
C ALA A 231 3.51 27.98 -3.07
N GLU A 232 2.46 27.35 -3.59
CA GLU A 232 1.06 27.68 -3.25
C GLU A 232 0.69 27.24 -1.83
N ALA A 233 1.32 26.18 -1.32
CA ALA A 233 1.15 25.71 0.05
C ALA A 233 1.83 26.64 1.08
N LEU A 234 2.95 27.28 0.74
CA LEU A 234 3.71 28.14 1.65
C LEU A 234 2.88 29.25 2.33
N PRO A 235 2.06 30.05 1.61
CA PRO A 235 1.21 31.07 2.22
C PRO A 235 -0.09 30.53 2.83
N ASN A 236 -0.38 29.22 2.75
CA ASN A 236 -1.64 28.68 3.21
C ASN A 236 -1.69 28.58 4.75
N GLU A 237 -2.31 29.56 5.40
CA GLU A 237 -2.42 29.65 6.86
C GLU A 237 -3.25 28.51 7.51
N LYS A 238 -4.01 27.75 6.72
CA LYS A 238 -4.68 26.54 7.23
C LYS A 238 -3.69 25.43 7.54
N LEU A 239 -2.49 25.47 6.94
CA LEU A 239 -1.43 24.52 7.25
C LEU A 239 -0.79 24.85 8.59
N LYS A 240 -0.43 23.81 9.33
CA LYS A 240 0.37 23.93 10.54
C LYS A 240 1.69 24.65 10.24
N GLU A 241 2.15 25.44 11.19
CA GLU A 241 3.41 26.18 11.06
C GLU A 241 4.58 25.27 10.70
N ASP A 242 4.70 24.11 11.36
CA ASP A 242 5.72 23.10 11.05
C ASP A 242 5.66 22.61 9.60
N THR A 243 4.45 22.45 9.04
CA THR A 243 4.27 22.08 7.63
C THR A 243 4.75 23.20 6.72
N ARG A 244 4.37 24.46 6.99
CA ARG A 244 4.81 25.61 6.20
C ARG A 244 6.33 25.81 6.28
N ALA A 245 6.92 25.65 7.46
CA ALA A 245 8.36 25.70 7.66
C ALA A 245 9.07 24.61 6.86
N ARG A 246 8.50 23.40 6.82
CA ARG A 246 9.03 22.29 6.00
C ARG A 246 8.92 22.56 4.50
N VAL A 247 7.81 23.13 4.04
CA VAL A 247 7.64 23.58 2.64
C VAL A 247 8.72 24.61 2.29
N ALA A 248 8.91 25.63 3.15
CA ALA A 248 9.93 26.65 2.95
C ALA A 248 11.34 26.04 2.86
N LYS A 249 11.66 25.12 3.78
CA LYS A 249 12.93 24.40 3.78
C LYS A 249 13.11 23.59 2.50
N ALA A 250 12.12 22.81 2.10
CA ALA A 250 12.17 21.98 0.90
C ALA A 250 12.42 22.83 -0.37
N LEU A 251 11.71 23.94 -0.53
CA LEU A 251 11.91 24.86 -1.64
C LEU A 251 13.32 25.48 -1.64
N GLY A 252 13.84 25.82 -0.44
CA GLY A 252 15.20 26.31 -0.28
C GLY A 252 16.27 25.26 -0.63
N ASP A 253 16.07 24.02 -0.19
CA ASP A 253 16.99 22.90 -0.43
C ASP A 253 17.04 22.52 -1.93
N ILE A 254 15.92 22.61 -2.64
CA ILE A 254 15.88 22.35 -4.10
C ILE A 254 16.62 23.45 -4.87
N GLY A 255 16.55 24.70 -4.41
CA GLY A 255 17.40 25.79 -4.90
C GLY A 255 17.26 26.13 -6.39
N ASP A 256 16.13 25.79 -7.02
CA ASP A 256 15.94 26.08 -8.45
C ASP A 256 15.69 27.57 -8.70
N HIS A 257 16.72 28.25 -9.22
CA HIS A 257 16.68 29.65 -9.61
C HIS A 257 15.56 29.99 -10.62
N LYS A 258 15.18 29.05 -11.50
CA LYS A 258 14.06 29.24 -12.44
C LYS A 258 12.72 29.37 -11.71
N PHE A 259 12.64 28.86 -10.48
CA PHE A 259 11.42 28.82 -9.68
C PHE A 259 11.25 30.04 -8.75
N LEU A 260 12.33 30.84 -8.56
CA LEU A 260 12.32 32.02 -7.68
C LEU A 260 11.22 33.03 -8.03
N GLY A 261 10.86 33.16 -9.31
CA GLY A 261 9.78 34.05 -9.75
C GLY A 261 8.39 33.62 -9.23
N ILE A 262 8.11 32.31 -9.22
CA ILE A 262 6.85 31.76 -8.70
C ILE A 262 6.81 31.89 -7.18
N LEU A 263 7.91 31.56 -6.51
CA LEU A 263 8.05 31.75 -5.06
C LEU A 263 7.82 33.20 -4.65
N ALA A 264 8.48 34.15 -5.34
CA ALA A 264 8.32 35.58 -5.09
C ALA A 264 6.87 36.03 -5.30
N LYS A 265 6.18 35.50 -6.32
CA LYS A 265 4.76 35.81 -6.58
C LYS A 265 3.84 35.25 -5.50
N ALA A 266 4.05 34.01 -5.06
CA ALA A 266 3.25 33.36 -4.02
C ALA A 266 3.38 34.10 -2.68
N VAL A 267 4.61 34.43 -2.26
CA VAL A 267 4.88 35.17 -1.02
C VAL A 267 4.34 36.61 -1.11
N ARG A 268 4.59 37.31 -2.23
CA ARG A 268 4.11 38.69 -2.41
C ARG A 268 2.58 38.77 -2.44
N GLY A 269 1.92 37.85 -3.14
CA GLY A 269 0.46 37.79 -3.19
C GLY A 269 -0.16 37.62 -1.80
N HIS A 270 0.45 36.81 -0.95
CA HIS A 270 0.02 36.62 0.43
C HIS A 270 0.27 37.84 1.32
N LEU A 271 1.45 38.46 1.25
CA LEU A 271 1.76 39.70 1.99
C LEU A 271 0.81 40.84 1.62
N ILE A 272 0.42 40.94 0.35
CA ILE A 272 -0.58 41.92 -0.11
C ILE A 272 -1.97 41.56 0.42
N ALA A 273 -2.36 40.28 0.39
CA ALA A 273 -3.65 39.84 0.93
C ALA A 273 -3.79 40.12 2.44
N ASN A 274 -2.72 39.92 3.22
CA ASN A 274 -2.71 40.17 4.66
C ASN A 274 -2.61 41.68 4.99
N SER A 275 -1.96 42.49 4.15
CA SER A 275 -1.89 43.96 4.37
C SER A 275 -3.18 44.70 3.98
N LEU A 276 -4.05 44.08 3.17
CA LEU A 276 -5.36 44.62 2.78
C LEU A 276 -6.53 44.17 3.67
N GLY A 277 -6.27 43.47 4.78
CA GLY A 277 -7.26 43.16 5.80
C GLY A 277 -8.32 42.14 5.37
N ARG A 278 -7.98 40.85 5.54
CA ARG A 278 -8.95 39.86 6.00
C ARG A 278 -8.83 39.72 7.50
#